data_AF-A0A246FTG0-F1
#
_entry.id   AF-A0A246FTG0-F1
#
_cell.length_a   1.000
_cell.length_b   1.000
_cell.length_c   1.000
_cell.angle_alpha   90.00
_cell.angle_beta   90.00
_cell.angle_gamma   90.00
#
_symmetry.space_group_name_H-M   'P 1'
#
loop_
_entity.id
_entity.type
_entity.pdbx_description
1 polymer ?
#
loop_
_entity_poly.entity_id
_entity_poly.type
_entity_poly.pdbx_seq_one_letter_code
_entity_poly.pdbx_strand_id
1 'polypeptide(L)'
;MSKTATTYQGTPPGYLLDPASAQPQPVSPANGRSFKLAELYQLLDCQTVDVVRVTEELILIIDDEGKFRNPAYLNLLATHVWHQHQPAARGVDCIVGRAILCHDKQFR
;
A
#
# COMPACT_ATOMS: atom_id res chain seq x y z
N MET A 1 16.73 15.12 24.97
CA MET A 1 15.42 14.79 24.34
C MET A 1 15.47 13.34 23.94
N SER A 2 14.75 12.49 24.67
CA SER A 2 14.82 11.03 24.55
C SER A 2 14.32 10.58 23.19
N LYS A 3 15.19 9.90 22.42
CA LYS A 3 14.78 9.09 21.28
C LYS A 3 14.11 7.85 21.85
N THR A 4 12.79 7.77 21.75
CA THR A 4 12.05 6.55 22.02
C THR A 4 12.44 5.54 20.94
N ALA A 5 13.41 4.69 21.27
CA ALA A 5 13.67 3.48 20.51
C ALA A 5 12.53 2.52 20.80
N THR A 6 11.53 2.49 19.93
CA THR A 6 10.48 1.47 19.99
C THR A 6 11.10 0.14 19.58
N THR A 7 11.25 -0.75 20.54
CA THR A 7 11.67 -2.14 20.38
C THR A 7 10.66 -2.86 19.47
N TYR A 8 10.96 -3.05 18.18
CA TYR A 8 10.13 -3.87 17.29
C TYR A 8 10.41 -5.36 17.52
N GLN A 9 9.71 -5.96 18.49
CA GLN A 9 9.50 -7.40 18.53
C GLN A 9 8.24 -7.71 17.69
N GLY A 10 8.36 -7.67 16.37
CA GLY A 10 7.26 -7.90 15.43
C GLY A 10 7.59 -7.50 13.99
N THR A 11 6.79 -7.98 13.03
CA THR A 11 6.88 -7.58 11.61
C THR A 11 6.79 -6.04 11.50
N PRO A 12 7.63 -5.39 10.67
CA PRO A 12 7.61 -3.93 10.51
C PRO A 12 6.22 -3.42 10.06
N PRO A 13 5.87 -2.14 10.32
CA PRO A 13 4.61 -1.58 9.89
C PRO A 13 4.54 -1.53 8.35
N GLY A 14 3.32 -1.58 7.82
CA GLY A 14 3.07 -1.25 6.43
C GLY A 14 3.11 0.26 6.22
N TYR A 15 3.07 0.69 4.96
CA TYR A 15 3.03 2.09 4.58
C TYR A 15 1.89 2.35 3.62
N LEU A 16 0.99 3.27 3.99
CA LEU A 16 -0.03 3.83 3.13
C LEU A 16 0.61 4.87 2.20
N LEU A 17 0.48 4.63 0.90
CA LEU A 17 0.84 5.51 -0.18
C LEU A 17 -0.44 6.25 -0.60
N ASP A 18 -0.68 7.42 -0.02
CA ASP A 18 -1.83 8.27 -0.35
C ASP A 18 -1.42 9.29 -1.44
N PRO A 19 -2.10 9.35 -2.61
CA PRO A 19 -1.79 10.34 -3.64
C PRO A 19 -1.97 11.80 -3.18
N ALA A 20 -2.73 12.05 -2.11
CA ALA A 20 -2.89 13.37 -1.50
C ALA A 20 -1.75 13.74 -0.52
N SER A 21 -0.81 12.83 -0.24
CA SER A 21 0.30 13.05 0.68
C SER A 21 1.64 12.79 0.01
N ALA A 22 2.60 13.69 0.21
CA ALA A 22 3.96 13.52 -0.28
C ALA A 22 4.75 12.43 0.49
N GLN A 23 4.31 12.07 1.70
CA GLN A 23 5.01 11.14 2.57
C GLN A 23 4.18 9.89 2.86
N PRO A 24 4.76 8.68 2.68
CA PRO A 24 4.14 7.44 3.13
C PRO A 24 3.78 7.51 4.61
N GLN A 25 2.57 7.06 4.95
CA GLN A 25 2.08 7.05 6.33
C GLN A 25 2.16 5.64 6.91
N PRO A 26 2.74 5.44 8.11
CA PRO A 26 2.80 4.11 8.70
C PRO A 26 1.39 3.60 9.02
N VAL A 27 1.11 2.35 8.68
CA VAL A 27 -0.14 1.65 8.99
C VAL A 27 0.15 0.28 9.57
N SER A 28 -0.66 -0.12 10.54
CA SER A 28 -0.56 -1.42 11.20
C SER A 28 -1.94 -2.05 11.30
N PRO A 29 -2.05 -3.38 11.19
CA PRO A 29 -3.32 -4.07 11.41
C PRO A 29 -3.77 -3.89 12.86
N ALA A 30 -5.08 -3.73 13.11
CA ALA A 30 -5.57 -3.45 14.45
C ALA A 30 -5.30 -4.60 15.44
N ASN A 31 -5.17 -5.83 14.92
CA ASN A 31 -4.81 -7.02 15.70
C ASN A 31 -3.29 -7.18 15.91
N GLY A 32 -2.46 -6.28 15.37
CA GLY A 32 -1.00 -6.32 15.48
C GLY A 32 -0.30 -7.41 14.66
N ARG A 33 -1.01 -8.16 13.81
CA ARG A 33 -0.46 -9.29 13.05
C ARG A 33 -0.73 -9.22 11.54
N SER A 34 -2.00 -9.19 11.14
CA SER A 34 -2.39 -9.20 9.72
C SER A 34 -3.66 -8.39 9.50
N PHE A 35 -3.71 -7.69 8.38
CA PHE A 35 -4.88 -6.91 7.98
C PHE A 35 -6.05 -7.86 7.68
N LYS A 36 -7.22 -7.54 8.22
CA LYS A 36 -8.47 -8.09 7.73
C LYS A 36 -8.85 -7.36 6.44
N LEU A 37 -9.56 -8.05 5.55
CA LEU A 37 -10.01 -7.48 4.29
C LEU A 37 -10.82 -6.18 4.46
N ALA A 38 -11.69 -6.12 5.48
CA ALA A 38 -12.45 -4.91 5.81
C ALA A 38 -11.56 -3.72 6.25
N GLU A 39 -10.42 -3.98 6.89
CA GLU A 39 -9.46 -2.92 7.26
C GLU A 39 -8.77 -2.37 6.02
N LEU A 40 -8.42 -3.25 5.06
CA LEU A 40 -7.83 -2.83 3.79
C LEU A 40 -8.79 -1.93 3.01
N TYR A 41 -10.07 -2.32 2.91
CA TYR A 41 -11.10 -1.51 2.28
C TYR A 41 -11.26 -0.14 2.93
N GLN A 42 -11.22 -0.07 4.27
CA GLN A 42 -11.29 1.21 4.98
C GLN A 42 -10.05 2.08 4.75
N LEU A 43 -8.86 1.50 4.78
CA LEU A 43 -7.59 2.23 4.59
C LEU A 43 -7.46 2.75 3.16
N LEU A 44 -7.82 1.92 2.17
CA LEU A 44 -7.74 2.23 0.75
C LEU A 44 -8.96 3.00 0.23
N ASP A 45 -10.01 3.09 1.04
CA ASP A 45 -11.32 3.66 0.69
C ASP A 45 -12.00 2.97 -0.49
N CYS A 46 -11.78 1.66 -0.70
CA CYS A 46 -12.25 0.89 -1.86
C CYS A 46 -13.05 -0.37 -1.50
N GLN A 47 -13.65 -1.03 -2.49
CA GLN A 47 -14.36 -2.31 -2.33
C GLN A 47 -13.61 -3.49 -2.95
N THR A 48 -12.73 -3.23 -3.92
CA THR A 48 -11.85 -4.25 -4.52
C THR A 48 -10.39 -3.84 -4.41
N VAL A 49 -9.53 -4.85 -4.23
CA VAL A 49 -8.08 -4.66 -4.14
C VAL A 49 -7.38 -5.58 -5.11
N ASP A 50 -6.32 -5.07 -5.73
CA ASP A 50 -5.34 -5.89 -6.44
C ASP A 50 -4.07 -6.05 -5.57
N VAL A 51 -3.45 -7.22 -5.61
CA VAL A 51 -2.28 -7.54 -4.78
C VAL A 51 -1.12 -7.94 -5.67
N VAL A 52 -0.12 -7.07 -5.75
CA VAL A 52 1.07 -7.28 -6.56
C VAL A 52 2.24 -7.62 -5.66
N ARG A 53 2.95 -8.71 -5.97
CA ARG A 53 4.19 -9.06 -5.28
C ARG A 53 5.34 -8.20 -5.82
N VAL A 54 6.02 -7.50 -4.92
CA VAL A 54 7.12 -6.57 -5.20
C VAL A 54 8.46 -7.26 -4.94
N THR A 55 8.58 -7.96 -3.81
CA THR A 55 9.76 -8.79 -3.50
C THR A 55 9.31 -10.15 -2.94
N GLU A 56 10.26 -11.00 -2.52
CA GLU A 56 9.91 -12.24 -1.82
C GLU A 56 9.10 -11.99 -0.54
N GLU A 57 9.29 -10.83 0.10
CA GLU A 57 8.65 -10.50 1.38
C GLU A 57 7.64 -9.36 1.29
N LEU A 58 7.69 -8.51 0.24
CA LEU A 58 6.85 -7.33 0.13
C LEU A 58 5.77 -7.47 -0.93
N ILE A 59 4.58 -6.98 -0.60
CA ILE A 59 3.44 -6.85 -1.49
C ILE A 59 2.95 -5.39 -1.52
N LEU A 60 2.40 -5.01 -2.67
CA LEU A 60 1.70 -3.76 -2.90
C LEU A 60 0.22 -4.08 -3.08
N ILE A 61 -0.62 -3.60 -2.17
CA ILE A 61 -2.07 -3.74 -2.20
C ILE A 61 -2.64 -2.43 -2.75
N ILE A 62 -3.40 -2.50 -3.83
CA ILE A 62 -3.83 -1.36 -4.64
C ILE A 62 -5.35 -1.25 -4.62
N ASP A 63 -5.87 -0.01 -4.54
CA ASP A 63 -7.27 0.28 -4.90
C ASP A 63 -7.50 0.00 -6.40
N ASP A 64 -8.16 -1.12 -6.71
CA ASP A 64 -8.46 -1.53 -8.10
C ASP A 64 -9.54 -0.64 -8.76
N GLU A 65 -10.30 0.11 -7.94
CA GLU A 65 -11.36 1.00 -8.41
C GLU A 65 -10.87 2.42 -8.67
N GLY A 66 -9.62 2.74 -8.31
CA GLY A 66 -9.11 4.12 -8.29
C GLY A 66 -9.26 4.85 -9.62
N LYS A 67 -9.10 4.15 -10.75
CA LYS A 67 -9.24 4.73 -12.11
C LYS A 67 -10.67 5.11 -12.48
N PHE A 68 -11.67 4.56 -11.78
CA PHE A 68 -13.09 4.83 -12.02
C PHE A 68 -13.63 5.97 -11.15
N ARG A 69 -12.81 6.56 -10.27
CA ARG A 69 -13.19 7.68 -9.41
C ARG A 69 -13.15 9.01 -10.15
N ASN A 70 -13.94 9.98 -9.66
CA ASN A 70 -13.89 11.36 -10.14
C ASN A 70 -13.82 12.34 -8.94
N PRO A 71 -12.71 13.08 -8.76
CA PRO A 71 -11.48 13.03 -9.57
C PRO A 71 -10.66 11.75 -9.35
N ALA A 72 -9.96 11.31 -10.40
CA ALA A 72 -9.00 10.21 -10.37
C ALA A 72 -7.60 10.75 -10.01
N TYR A 73 -7.05 10.33 -8.87
CA TYR A 73 -5.74 10.81 -8.39
C TYR A 73 -4.61 9.83 -8.68
N LEU A 74 -3.67 10.23 -9.53
CA LEU A 74 -2.45 9.47 -9.83
C LEU A 74 -1.58 9.31 -8.58
N ASN A 75 -1.23 8.07 -8.25
CA ASN A 75 -0.32 7.74 -7.16
C ASN A 75 1.09 7.53 -7.69
N LEU A 76 1.90 8.58 -7.68
CA LEU A 76 3.26 8.56 -8.24
C LEU A 76 4.18 7.55 -7.53
N LEU A 77 4.09 7.45 -6.20
CA LEU A 77 4.93 6.53 -5.43
C LEU A 77 4.54 5.08 -5.70
N ALA A 78 3.24 4.75 -5.63
CA ALA A 78 2.78 3.39 -5.92
C ALA A 78 3.06 3.01 -7.38
N THR A 79 2.88 3.94 -8.33
CA THR A 79 3.23 3.72 -9.75
C THR A 79 4.71 3.44 -9.93
N HIS A 80 5.58 4.23 -9.28
CA HIS A 80 7.03 4.03 -9.35
C HIS A 80 7.43 2.64 -8.83
N VAL A 81 6.92 2.24 -7.66
CA VAL A 81 7.17 0.91 -7.08
C VAL A 81 6.65 -0.17 -8.02
N TRP A 82 5.39 -0.08 -8.47
CA TRP A 82 4.80 -1.08 -9.35
C TRP A 82 5.59 -1.26 -10.66
N HIS A 83 5.99 -0.15 -11.29
CA HIS A 83 6.79 -0.16 -12.52
C HIS A 83 8.19 -0.77 -12.36
N GLN A 84 8.76 -0.80 -11.16
CA GLN A 84 10.02 -1.51 -10.92
C GLN A 84 9.88 -3.02 -11.06
N HIS A 85 8.68 -3.55 -10.86
CA HIS A 85 8.41 -5.00 -10.83
C HIS A 85 7.52 -5.47 -11.99
N GLN A 86 6.77 -4.56 -12.61
CA GLN A 86 5.97 -4.83 -13.81
C GLN A 86 6.42 -3.94 -14.98
N PRO A 87 7.57 -4.23 -15.62
CA PRO A 87 8.14 -3.35 -16.64
C PRO A 87 7.24 -3.17 -17.86
N ALA A 88 6.39 -4.18 -18.18
CA ALA A 88 5.43 -4.10 -19.28
C ALA A 88 4.34 -3.03 -19.07
N ALA A 89 4.10 -2.58 -17.83
CA ALA A 89 3.14 -1.51 -17.53
C ALA A 89 3.71 -0.10 -17.75
N ARG A 90 5.04 0.04 -17.90
CA ARG A 90 5.68 1.36 -18.05
C ARG A 90 5.23 2.03 -19.34
N GLY A 91 4.68 3.24 -19.23
CA GLY A 91 4.17 4.01 -20.37
C GLY A 91 2.82 3.51 -20.91
N VAL A 92 2.26 2.46 -20.33
CA VAL A 92 0.96 1.88 -20.70
C VAL A 92 -0.07 2.11 -19.60
N ASP A 93 0.36 1.97 -18.35
CA ASP A 93 -0.56 2.02 -17.21
C ASP A 93 0.06 2.64 -15.95
N CYS A 94 -0.78 3.04 -15.00
CA CYS A 94 -0.40 3.64 -13.73
C CYS A 94 -1.34 3.26 -12.59
N ILE A 95 -0.89 3.49 -11.35
CA ILE A 95 -1.71 3.29 -10.15
C ILE A 95 -2.43 4.59 -9.82
N VAL A 96 -3.75 4.50 -9.67
CA VAL A 96 -4.64 5.61 -9.27
C VAL A 96 -5.30 5.22 -7.96
N GLY A 97 -5.47 6.18 -7.05
CA GLY A 97 -6.00 5.92 -5.72
C GLY A 97 -4.93 5.52 -4.71
N ARG A 98 -5.37 5.08 -3.53
CA ARG A 98 -4.47 4.70 -2.43
C ARG A 98 -3.85 3.33 -2.68
N ALA A 99 -2.70 3.09 -2.07
CA ALA A 99 -2.07 1.77 -2.03
C ALA A 99 -1.38 1.54 -0.68
N ILE A 100 -1.18 0.29 -0.31
CA ILE A 100 -0.42 -0.11 0.90
C ILE A 100 0.77 -0.96 0.45
N LEU A 101 1.97 -0.58 0.88
CA LEU A 101 3.17 -1.42 0.78
C LEU A 101 3.41 -2.08 2.14
N CYS A 102 3.37 -3.41 2.22
CA CYS A 102 3.56 -4.12 3.48
C CYS A 102 4.25 -5.47 3.28
N HIS A 103 4.67 -6.10 4.37
CA HIS A 103 5.19 -7.47 4.34
C HIS A 103 4.03 -8.43 4.06
N ASP A 104 4.24 -9.44 3.21
CA ASP A 104 3.23 -10.44 2.86
C ASP A 104 2.66 -11.21 4.06
N LYS A 105 3.41 -11.39 5.15
CA LYS A 105 2.92 -11.96 6.42
C LYS A 105 1.79 -11.15 7.05
N GLN A 106 1.64 -9.87 6.68
CA GLN A 106 0.56 -8.99 7.13
C GLN A 106 -0.71 -9.15 6.29
N PHE A 107 -0.70 -9.98 5.24
CA PHE A 107 -1.83 -10.26 4.37
C PHE A 107 -2.08 -11.78 4.33
N ARG A 108 -3.28 -12.20 4.75
CA ARG A 108 -3.66 -13.61 4.86
C ARG A 108 -5.03 -13.88 4.26
#